data_AF-A0AAD4QEN6-F1
#
_entry.id   AF-A0AAD4QEN6-F1
#
_cell.length_a   1.000
_cell.length_b   1.000
_cell.length_c   1.000
_cell.angle_alpha   90.00
_cell.angle_beta   90.00
_cell.angle_gamma   90.00
#
_symmetry.space_group_name_H-M   'P 1'
#
loop_
_entity.id
_entity.type
_entity.pdbx_description
1 polymer ?
#
loop_
_entity_poly.entity_id
_entity_poly.type
_entity_poly.pdbx_seq_one_letter_code
_entity_poly.pdbx_strand_id
1 'polypeptide(L)'
;MRSFFFFAFALVLAGQALALNIAIGGSVGNVTADNFLTVQDSTLTNQCQSSCGPANTAIQACNGDDACLCRNDTVTAITACQQCYFTNIIKDNRQMPDPRAGSTPALAAYVAACKAPPLNVTVPATEVALTLPPGWDGPTGVHLNLGETIVYVGVGAVIGVGSIVILCTM
;
A
#
# COMPACT_ATOMS: atom_id res chain seq x y z
N MET A 1 -40.73 18.69 -20.96
CA MET A 1 -39.89 17.46 -20.85
C MET A 1 -38.39 17.72 -21.07
N ARG A 2 -37.97 18.77 -21.79
CA ARG A 2 -36.54 19.12 -21.98
C ARG A 2 -35.81 19.63 -20.72
N SER A 3 -36.50 20.34 -19.82
CA SER A 3 -35.88 20.91 -18.62
C SER A 3 -35.57 19.90 -17.50
N PHE A 4 -36.24 18.75 -17.49
CA PHE A 4 -35.99 17.69 -16.48
C PHE A 4 -34.65 16.97 -16.73
N PHE A 5 -34.22 16.84 -17.98
CA PHE A 5 -32.93 16.22 -18.32
C PHE A 5 -31.73 17.05 -17.84
N PHE A 6 -31.82 18.38 -17.88
CA PHE A 6 -30.75 19.25 -17.39
C PHE A 6 -30.62 19.22 -15.86
N PHE A 7 -31.73 19.09 -15.14
CA PHE A 7 -31.72 18.99 -13.67
C PHE A 7 -31.14 17.65 -13.18
N ALA A 8 -31.46 16.54 -13.87
CA ALA A 8 -30.89 15.23 -13.55
C ALA A 8 -29.37 15.18 -13.82
N PHE A 9 -28.90 15.80 -14.91
CA PHE A 9 -27.47 15.86 -15.22
C PHE A 9 -26.68 16.72 -14.21
N ALA A 10 -27.27 17.82 -13.74
CA ALA A 10 -26.66 18.67 -12.71
C ALA A 10 -26.57 17.98 -11.34
N LEU A 11 -27.54 17.14 -10.97
CA LEU A 11 -27.49 16.34 -9.73
C LEU A 11 -26.43 15.23 -9.79
N VAL A 12 -26.24 14.60 -10.96
CA VAL A 12 -25.17 13.62 -11.16
C VAL A 12 -23.78 14.28 -11.15
N LEU A 13 -23.63 15.47 -11.73
CA LEU A 13 -22.36 16.23 -11.68
C LEU A 13 -22.06 16.80 -10.28
N ALA A 14 -23.07 17.24 -9.54
CA ALA A 14 -22.88 17.75 -8.18
C ALA A 14 -22.46 16.65 -7.19
N GLY A 15 -22.89 15.40 -7.42
CA GLY A 15 -22.39 14.23 -6.69
C GLY A 15 -20.91 13.95 -6.93
N GLN A 16 -20.34 14.37 -8.08
CA GLN A 16 -18.91 14.22 -8.37
C GLN A 16 -18.03 15.34 -7.80
N ALA A 17 -18.63 16.44 -7.33
CA ALA A 17 -17.90 17.55 -6.71
C ALA A 17 -17.63 17.34 -5.21
N LEU A 18 -18.32 16.38 -4.58
CA LEU A 18 -18.16 15.95 -3.18
C LEU A 18 -17.55 14.55 -3.10
N ALA A 19 -16.69 14.19 -4.06
CA ALA A 19 -15.92 12.96 -3.97
C ALA A 19 -14.69 13.20 -3.10
N LEU A 20 -14.46 12.31 -2.13
CA LEU A 20 -13.30 12.31 -1.24
C LEU A 20 -12.01 12.50 -2.05
N ASN A 21 -11.35 13.64 -1.81
CA ASN A 21 -10.13 14.00 -2.51
C ASN A 21 -8.91 13.59 -1.66
N ILE A 22 -8.17 12.62 -2.17
CA ILE A 22 -7.00 12.04 -1.51
C ILE A 22 -5.76 12.64 -2.16
N ALA A 23 -5.03 13.46 -1.41
CA ALA A 23 -3.79 14.08 -1.88
C ALA A 23 -2.61 13.12 -1.70
N ILE A 24 -2.26 12.40 -2.76
CA ILE A 24 -1.09 11.51 -2.77
C ILE A 24 0.07 12.32 -3.35
N GLY A 25 0.99 12.74 -2.49
CA GLY A 25 2.17 13.51 -2.91
C GLY A 25 2.96 12.80 -4.03
N GLY A 26 3.63 13.58 -4.89
CA GLY A 26 4.38 13.06 -6.05
C GLY A 26 3.71 13.39 -7.40
N SER A 27 3.91 12.55 -8.42
CA SER A 27 3.42 12.75 -9.79
C SER A 27 1.93 12.47 -10.00
N VAL A 28 1.25 11.89 -9.00
CA VAL A 28 -0.17 11.48 -9.07
C VAL A 28 -1.11 12.60 -8.63
N GLY A 29 -0.71 13.42 -7.67
CA GLY A 29 -1.49 14.56 -7.19
C GLY A 29 -2.78 14.15 -6.46
N ASN A 30 -3.86 14.87 -6.75
CA ASN A 30 -5.16 14.70 -6.10
C ASN A 30 -5.99 13.67 -6.84
N VAL A 31 -6.49 12.67 -6.10
CA VAL A 31 -7.21 11.54 -6.68
C VAL A 31 -8.45 11.18 -5.87
N THR A 32 -9.49 10.75 -6.59
CA THR A 32 -10.75 10.30 -5.99
C THR A 32 -10.63 8.88 -5.43
N ALA A 33 -11.53 8.53 -4.51
CA ALA A 33 -11.61 7.20 -3.91
C ALA A 33 -11.75 6.07 -4.95
N ASP A 34 -12.57 6.26 -6.01
CA ASP A 34 -12.74 5.28 -7.09
C ASP A 34 -11.43 4.99 -7.83
N ASN A 35 -10.61 6.02 -7.99
CA ASN A 35 -9.33 5.88 -8.66
C ASN A 35 -8.24 5.35 -7.71
N PHE A 36 -8.44 5.36 -6.38
CA PHE A 36 -7.40 5.07 -5.38
C PHE A 36 -6.77 3.68 -5.57
N LEU A 37 -7.59 2.68 -5.93
CA LEU A 37 -7.15 1.30 -6.18
C LEU A 37 -6.82 1.04 -7.65
N THR A 38 -6.98 2.03 -8.52
CA THR A 38 -6.66 1.88 -9.96
C THR A 38 -5.18 2.10 -10.15
N VAL A 39 -4.43 0.99 -10.25
CA VAL A 39 -2.99 0.96 -10.51
C VAL A 39 -2.76 0.57 -11.97
N GLN A 40 -1.79 1.19 -12.65
CA GLN A 40 -1.49 0.89 -14.07
C GLN A 40 -0.80 -0.47 -14.30
N ASP A 41 -0.58 -1.26 -13.25
CA ASP A 41 0.08 -2.55 -13.33
C ASP A 41 -0.95 -3.70 -13.35
N SER A 42 -1.14 -4.29 -14.53
CA SER A 42 -2.07 -5.41 -14.73
C SER A 42 -1.66 -6.68 -13.98
N THR A 43 -0.37 -6.88 -13.72
CA THR A 43 0.15 -8.07 -13.04
C THR A 43 -0.20 -8.02 -11.56
N LEU A 44 0.09 -6.89 -10.92
CA LEU A 44 -0.30 -6.63 -9.52
C LEU A 44 -1.82 -6.69 -9.35
N THR A 45 -2.57 -6.09 -10.28
CA THR A 45 -4.03 -6.10 -10.24
C THR A 45 -4.62 -7.51 -10.32
N ASN A 46 -4.07 -8.36 -11.19
CA ASN A 46 -4.50 -9.76 -11.30
C ASN A 46 -4.10 -10.59 -10.08
N GLN A 47 -2.89 -10.42 -9.56
CA GLN A 47 -2.41 -11.18 -8.39
C GLN A 47 -3.15 -10.80 -7.10
N CYS A 48 -3.56 -9.54 -6.97
CA CYS A 48 -4.25 -9.04 -5.78
C CYS A 48 -5.77 -8.93 -5.95
N GLN A 49 -6.34 -9.44 -7.05
CA GLN A 49 -7.77 -9.32 -7.33
C GLN A 49 -8.65 -9.89 -6.22
N SER A 50 -8.23 -10.97 -5.55
CA SER A 50 -8.98 -11.56 -4.43
C SER A 50 -9.09 -10.62 -3.21
N SER A 51 -8.06 -9.79 -2.98
CA SER A 51 -8.02 -8.83 -1.86
C SER A 51 -8.57 -7.46 -2.27
N CYS A 52 -8.41 -7.07 -3.54
CA CYS A 52 -8.86 -5.79 -4.07
C CYS A 52 -10.30 -5.80 -4.59
N GLY A 53 -10.84 -6.97 -4.97
CA GLY A 53 -12.23 -7.12 -5.39
C GLY A 53 -13.25 -6.67 -4.34
N PRO A 54 -13.14 -7.13 -3.06
CA PRO A 54 -13.99 -6.65 -1.98
C PRO A 54 -13.86 -5.15 -1.72
N ALA A 55 -12.65 -4.62 -1.79
CA ALA A 55 -12.39 -3.19 -1.61
C ALA A 55 -13.04 -2.34 -2.72
N ASN A 56 -12.91 -2.77 -3.98
CA ASN A 56 -13.53 -2.08 -5.11
C ASN A 56 -15.07 -2.15 -5.05
N THR A 57 -15.60 -3.29 -4.58
CA THR A 57 -17.04 -3.45 -4.35
C THR A 57 -17.53 -2.54 -3.23
N ALA A 58 -16.79 -2.42 -2.12
CA ALA A 58 -17.12 -1.54 -1.01
C ALA A 58 -17.12 -0.05 -1.44
N ILE A 59 -16.11 0.36 -2.22
CA ILE A 59 -16.04 1.72 -2.79
C ILE A 59 -17.24 1.98 -3.71
N GLN A 60 -17.54 1.06 -4.63
CA GLN A 60 -18.69 1.20 -5.53
C GLN A 60 -20.03 1.22 -4.79
N ALA A 61 -20.16 0.43 -3.72
CA ALA A 61 -21.36 0.39 -2.88
C ALA A 61 -21.60 1.72 -2.16
N CYS A 62 -20.55 2.50 -1.90
CA CYS A 62 -20.65 3.82 -1.30
C CYS A 62 -21.15 4.90 -2.28
N ASN A 63 -21.10 4.69 -3.59
CA ASN A 63 -21.67 5.58 -4.61
C ASN A 63 -21.30 7.08 -4.42
N GLY A 64 -20.06 7.36 -4.03
CA GLY A 64 -19.58 8.73 -3.76
C GLY A 64 -19.99 9.32 -2.40
N ASP A 65 -20.57 8.54 -1.49
CA ASP A 65 -20.79 8.94 -0.10
C ASP A 65 -19.48 8.83 0.70
N ASP A 66 -18.88 9.98 0.94
CA ASP A 66 -17.65 10.11 1.69
C ASP A 66 -17.72 9.51 3.10
N ALA A 67 -18.88 9.55 3.77
CA ALA A 67 -19.02 8.95 5.09
C ALA A 67 -18.98 7.43 5.02
N CYS A 68 -19.53 6.84 3.95
CA CYS A 68 -19.43 5.42 3.67
C CYS A 68 -18.00 5.00 3.31
N LEU A 69 -17.29 5.81 2.51
CA LEU A 69 -15.90 5.57 2.12
C LEU A 69 -14.94 5.56 3.31
N CYS A 70 -15.27 6.31 4.37
CA CYS A 70 -14.47 6.42 5.58
C CYS A 70 -14.88 5.44 6.70
N ARG A 71 -15.84 4.53 6.45
CA ARG A 71 -16.18 3.49 7.43
C ARG A 71 -15.03 2.48 7.57
N ASN A 72 -14.94 1.90 8.77
CA ASN A 72 -13.88 0.96 9.11
C ASN A 72 -13.87 -0.28 8.19
N ASP A 73 -15.04 -0.80 7.79
CA ASP A 73 -15.12 -1.92 6.85
C ASP A 73 -14.52 -1.60 5.48
N THR A 74 -14.82 -0.42 4.93
CA THR A 74 -14.25 0.04 3.66
C THR A 74 -12.74 0.24 3.79
N VAL A 75 -12.28 0.90 4.85
CA VAL A 75 -10.85 1.18 5.07
C VAL A 75 -10.07 -0.12 5.29
N THR A 76 -10.60 -1.06 6.07
CA THR A 76 -10.00 -2.38 6.28
C THR A 76 -9.86 -3.14 4.96
N ALA A 77 -10.88 -3.12 4.10
CA ALA A 77 -10.81 -3.75 2.78
C ALA A 77 -9.75 -3.08 1.89
N ILE A 78 -9.68 -1.75 1.89
CA ILE A 78 -8.66 -0.99 1.16
C ILE A 78 -7.25 -1.34 1.67
N THR A 79 -7.04 -1.39 2.99
CA THR A 79 -5.76 -1.77 3.57
C THR A 79 -5.37 -3.20 3.18
N ALA A 80 -6.31 -4.15 3.19
CA ALA A 80 -6.04 -5.53 2.78
C ALA A 80 -5.58 -5.63 1.32
N CYS A 81 -6.18 -4.84 0.42
CA CYS A 81 -5.73 -4.73 -0.97
C CYS A 81 -4.30 -4.15 -1.05
N GLN A 82 -4.04 -3.07 -0.33
CA GLN A 82 -2.72 -2.43 -0.30
C GLN A 82 -1.65 -3.35 0.29
N GLN A 83 -1.98 -4.15 1.30
CA GLN A 83 -1.09 -5.17 1.88
C GLN A 83 -0.70 -6.23 0.85
N CYS A 84 -1.62 -6.63 -0.02
CA CYS A 84 -1.31 -7.54 -1.11
C CYS A 84 -0.35 -6.90 -2.12
N TYR A 85 -0.58 -5.63 -2.51
CA TYR A 85 0.34 -4.93 -3.42
C TYR A 85 1.74 -4.81 -2.83
N PHE A 86 1.84 -4.39 -1.56
CA PHE A 86 3.12 -4.27 -0.86
C PHE A 86 3.86 -5.63 -0.80
N THR A 87 3.15 -6.70 -0.46
CA THR A 87 3.72 -8.05 -0.38
C THR A 87 4.25 -8.54 -1.73
N ASN A 88 3.51 -8.33 -2.82
CA ASN A 88 3.95 -8.76 -4.15
C ASN A 88 5.10 -7.90 -4.69
N ILE A 89 5.09 -6.58 -4.46
CA ILE A 89 6.21 -5.70 -4.83
C ILE A 89 7.50 -6.14 -4.14
N ILE A 90 7.42 -6.50 -2.84
CA ILE A 90 8.54 -7.03 -2.08
C ILE A 90 9.00 -8.38 -2.64
N LYS A 91 8.06 -9.29 -2.89
CA LYS A 91 8.36 -10.64 -3.42
C LYS A 91 9.05 -10.59 -4.77
N ASP A 92 8.62 -9.68 -5.65
CA ASP A 92 9.18 -9.50 -6.98
C ASP A 92 10.45 -8.62 -6.98
N ASN A 93 10.86 -8.10 -5.82
CA ASN A 93 11.99 -7.18 -5.63
C ASN A 93 12.03 -6.06 -6.69
N ARG A 94 10.87 -5.47 -6.96
CA ARG A 94 10.71 -4.44 -7.99
C ARG A 94 10.51 -3.08 -7.36
N GLN A 95 10.92 -2.03 -8.07
CA GLN A 95 10.56 -0.68 -7.67
C GLN A 95 9.04 -0.50 -7.76
N MET A 96 8.50 0.26 -6.81
CA MET A 96 7.08 0.59 -6.75
C MET A 96 6.69 1.30 -8.05
N PRO A 97 5.86 0.68 -8.92
CA PRO A 97 5.56 1.23 -10.24
C PRO A 97 4.64 2.45 -10.17
N ASP A 98 3.85 2.55 -9.10
CA ASP A 98 2.89 3.61 -8.85
C ASP A 98 2.92 3.96 -7.36
N PRO A 99 3.08 5.24 -6.95
CA PRO A 99 3.12 5.64 -5.54
C PRO A 99 1.83 5.34 -4.75
N ARG A 100 0.78 4.87 -5.43
CA ARG A 100 -0.50 4.45 -4.84
C ARG A 100 -0.53 2.97 -4.44
N ALA A 101 0.37 2.15 -5.00
CA ALA A 101 0.36 0.70 -4.85
C ALA A 101 1.27 0.25 -3.69
N GLY A 102 0.68 -0.23 -2.59
CA GLY A 102 1.40 -0.73 -1.43
C GLY A 102 2.13 0.35 -0.63
N SER A 103 1.55 1.56 -0.55
CA SER A 103 2.23 2.75 -0.03
C SER A 103 1.60 3.26 1.26
N THR A 104 2.31 3.17 2.38
CA THR A 104 1.86 3.73 3.67
C THR A 104 1.51 5.23 3.59
N PRO A 105 2.30 6.07 2.87
CA PRO A 105 1.91 7.46 2.63
C PRO A 105 0.55 7.63 1.93
N ALA A 106 0.21 6.74 0.99
CA ALA A 106 -1.07 6.80 0.29
C ALA A 106 -2.25 6.45 1.22
N LEU A 107 -2.10 5.44 2.11
CA LEU A 107 -3.12 5.15 3.13
C LEU A 107 -3.22 6.27 4.17
N ALA A 108 -2.09 6.87 4.57
CA ALA A 108 -2.10 8.00 5.48
C ALA A 108 -2.83 9.21 4.87
N ALA A 109 -2.67 9.46 3.57
CA ALA A 109 -3.43 10.48 2.86
C ALA A 109 -4.93 10.15 2.81
N TYR A 110 -5.31 8.88 2.63
CA TYR A 110 -6.71 8.44 2.68
C TYR A 110 -7.35 8.74 4.04
N VAL A 111 -6.68 8.37 5.13
CA VAL A 111 -7.16 8.62 6.49
C VAL A 111 -7.19 10.10 6.83
N ALA A 112 -6.20 10.87 6.36
CA ALA A 112 -6.19 12.31 6.51
C ALA A 112 -7.39 12.97 5.79
N ALA A 113 -7.76 12.47 4.61
CA ALA A 113 -8.96 12.92 3.89
C ALA A 113 -10.25 12.59 4.67
N CYS A 114 -10.34 11.41 5.28
CA CYS A 114 -11.47 11.04 6.14
C CYS A 114 -11.60 11.90 7.41
N LYS A 115 -10.46 12.33 7.97
CA LYS A 115 -10.42 13.23 9.12
C LYS A 115 -10.71 14.68 8.75
N ALA A 116 -10.56 15.07 7.49
CA ALA A 116 -10.80 16.43 7.06
C ALA A 116 -12.29 16.80 7.20
N PRO A 117 -12.62 18.09 7.46
CA PRO A 117 -13.99 18.57 7.39
C PRO A 117 -14.57 18.33 5.97
N PRO A 118 -15.83 17.89 5.82
CA PRO A 118 -16.89 17.86 6.85
C PRO A 118 -17.04 16.53 7.63
N LEU A 119 -16.28 15.48 7.30
CA LEU A 119 -16.52 14.12 7.78
C LEU A 119 -16.02 13.89 9.20
N ASN A 120 -14.84 14.41 9.53
CA ASN A 120 -14.22 14.32 10.84
C ASN A 120 -14.15 12.88 11.40
N VAL A 121 -14.03 11.88 10.52
CA VAL A 121 -13.96 10.46 10.89
C VAL A 121 -12.53 10.11 11.23
N THR A 122 -12.31 9.60 12.45
CA THR A 122 -10.99 9.17 12.89
C THR A 122 -10.84 7.67 12.66
N VAL A 123 -10.08 7.29 11.65
CA VAL A 123 -9.62 5.91 11.45
C VAL A 123 -8.36 5.70 12.32
N PRO A 124 -8.30 4.65 13.13
CA PRO A 124 -7.11 4.36 13.91
C PRO A 124 -5.92 4.02 13.00
N ALA A 125 -4.75 4.61 13.30
CA ALA A 125 -3.54 4.45 12.50
C ALA A 125 -3.04 2.99 12.41
N THR A 126 -3.46 2.13 13.34
CA THR A 126 -3.16 0.69 13.32
C THR A 126 -3.82 -0.05 12.16
N GLU A 127 -4.92 0.47 11.61
CA GLU A 127 -5.65 -0.13 10.48
C GLU A 127 -5.08 0.29 9.12
N VAL A 128 -4.11 1.21 9.09
CA VAL A 128 -3.44 1.69 7.86
C VAL A 128 -1.94 1.43 7.85
N ALA A 129 -1.43 0.72 8.86
CA ALA A 129 -0.05 0.27 8.89
C ALA A 129 0.10 -1.00 8.04
N LEU A 130 0.81 -0.88 6.92
CA LEU A 130 1.27 -2.02 6.13
C LEU A 130 2.31 -2.79 6.94
N THR A 131 2.11 -4.10 7.05
CA THR A 131 3.04 -4.98 7.75
C THR A 131 4.00 -5.64 6.76
N LEU A 132 5.21 -5.93 7.21
CA LEU A 132 6.15 -6.65 6.37
C LEU A 132 5.72 -8.11 6.26
N PRO A 133 5.81 -8.72 5.06
CA PRO A 133 5.46 -10.11 4.89
C PRO A 133 6.38 -11.00 5.75
N PRO A 134 5.84 -12.11 6.30
CA PRO A 134 6.62 -13.01 7.13
C PRO A 134 7.80 -13.58 6.32
N GLY A 135 9.01 -13.42 6.83
CA GLY A 135 10.24 -13.91 6.20
C GLY A 135 11.00 -12.89 5.33
N TRP A 136 10.62 -11.61 5.33
CA TRP A 136 11.44 -10.57 4.71
C TRP A 136 12.54 -10.09 5.67
N ASP A 137 13.80 -10.42 5.36
CA ASP A 137 14.98 -10.08 6.17
C ASP A 137 15.64 -8.73 5.80
N GLY A 138 14.93 -7.87 5.07
CA GLY A 138 15.42 -6.55 4.69
C GLY A 138 16.06 -6.48 3.30
N PRO A 139 16.40 -5.27 2.84
CA PRO A 139 17.13 -5.06 1.58
C PRO A 139 18.56 -5.62 1.63
N THR A 140 19.06 -5.87 2.84
CA THR A 140 20.33 -6.54 3.12
C THR A 140 20.11 -7.93 3.70
N GLY A 141 18.95 -8.55 3.46
CA GLY A 141 18.66 -9.92 3.89
C GLY A 141 19.67 -10.87 3.26
N VAL A 142 20.78 -11.08 3.95
CA VAL A 142 21.82 -12.01 3.55
C VAL A 142 21.27 -13.41 3.84
N HIS A 143 20.43 -13.92 2.93
CA HIS A 143 20.09 -15.33 2.89
C HIS A 143 21.29 -16.09 2.34
N LEU A 144 22.33 -16.26 3.16
CA LEU A 144 23.37 -17.24 2.85
C LEU A 144 22.68 -18.61 2.85
N ASN A 145 22.77 -19.33 1.74
CA ASN A 145 22.39 -20.73 1.79
C ASN A 145 23.28 -21.46 2.82
N LEU A 146 22.84 -22.60 3.34
CA LEU A 146 23.56 -23.33 4.40
C LEU A 146 25.04 -23.58 4.04
N GLY A 147 25.32 -23.89 2.78
CA GLY A 147 26.66 -24.02 2.22
C GLY A 147 27.45 -22.70 2.17
N GLU A 148 26.84 -21.59 1.78
CA GLU A 148 27.53 -20.29 1.77
C GLU A 148 27.83 -19.80 3.19
N THR A 149 26.93 -20.11 4.15
CA THR A 149 27.13 -19.83 5.58
C THR A 149 28.36 -20.57 6.10
N ILE A 150 28.51 -21.85 5.75
CA ILE A 150 29.68 -22.65 6.13
C ILE A 150 30.96 -22.04 5.57
N VAL A 151 30.95 -21.61 4.30
CA VAL A 151 32.14 -20.98 3.68
C VAL A 151 32.48 -19.66 4.38
N TYR A 152 31.49 -18.80 4.62
CA TYR A 152 31.72 -17.51 5.28
C TYR A 152 32.24 -17.68 6.72
N VAL A 153 31.61 -18.54 7.51
CA VAL A 153 32.05 -18.82 8.89
C VAL A 153 33.41 -19.52 8.90
N GLY A 154 33.66 -20.44 7.98
CA GLY A 154 34.93 -21.15 7.84
C GLY A 154 36.09 -20.22 7.51
N VAL A 155 35.92 -19.35 6.52
CA VAL A 155 36.94 -18.34 6.16
C VAL A 155 37.16 -17.36 7.30
N GLY A 156 36.08 -16.87 7.94
CA GLY A 156 36.17 -16.00 9.10
C GLY A 156 36.92 -16.64 10.27
N ALA A 157 36.67 -17.92 10.54
CA ALA A 157 37.37 -18.66 11.59
C ALA A 157 38.86 -18.87 11.27
N VAL A 158 39.22 -19.20 10.03
CA VAL A 158 40.62 -19.38 9.63
C VAL A 158 41.38 -18.06 9.72
N ILE A 159 40.79 -16.96 9.24
CA ILE A 159 41.40 -15.63 9.35
C ILE A 159 41.49 -15.21 10.82
N GLY A 160 40.45 -15.42 11.62
CA GLY A 160 40.44 -15.08 13.05
C GLY A 160 41.50 -15.85 13.84
N VAL A 161 41.56 -17.18 13.68
CA VAL A 161 42.58 -18.02 14.32
C VAL A 161 43.97 -17.64 13.84
N GLY A 162 44.17 -17.42 12.54
CA GLY A 162 45.45 -16.99 11.99
C GLY A 162 45.92 -15.64 12.56
N SER A 163 44.99 -14.70 12.74
CA SER A 163 45.25 -13.39 13.34
C SER A 163 45.66 -13.51 14.82
N ILE A 164 44.98 -14.37 15.58
CA ILE A 164 45.30 -14.63 16.99
C ILE A 164 46.67 -15.29 17.11
N VAL A 165 46.98 -16.29 16.28
CA VAL A 165 48.29 -16.95 16.29
C VAL A 165 49.41 -15.96 16.00
N ILE A 166 49.25 -15.08 15.01
CA ILE A 166 50.24 -14.03 14.71
C ILE A 166 50.45 -13.10 15.91
N LEU A 167 49.38 -12.66 16.58
CA LEU A 167 49.48 -11.78 17.75
C LEU A 167 50.08 -12.47 18.99
N CYS A 168 49.85 -13.76 19.17
CA CYS A 168 50.38 -14.53 20.31
C CYS A 168 51.81 -15.06 20.10
N THR A 169 52.32 -15.03 18.86
CA THR A 169 53.69 -15.46 18.52
C THR A 169 54.63 -14.29 18.22
N MET A 170 54.12 -13.06 18.24
CA MET A 170 54.93 -11.84 18.42
C MET A 170 55.28 -11.67 19.90
#